data_AF-A0A5B7ADR3-F1
#
_entry.id   AF-A0A5B7ADR3-F1
#
_cell.length_a   1.000
_cell.length_b   1.000
_cell.length_c   1.000
_cell.angle_alpha   90.00
_cell.angle_beta   90.00
_cell.angle_gamma   90.00
#
_symmetry.space_group_name_H-M   'P 1'
#
loop_
_entity.id
_entity.type
_entity.pdbx_description
1 polymer ?
#
loop_
_entity_poly.entity_id
_entity_poly.type
_entity_poly.pdbx_seq_one_letter_code
_entity_poly.pdbx_strand_id
1 'polypeptide(L)'
;MGTCGKDIPLETQFMLVESKDNTEGEHDDAPTMYTVFLPLLEGNFRAVLQGNENNELEICFESGDNAIETNQGNYLVYMHAGTNPFEVINETVKAAEKHMQTFLHREKKKLPSFLDWFGWCTWDAFYTDVTAEGVEEGLKSLSEGGTPPRFLIIDDGWQQIGSEGKDTNCVVQEGAQFASRLTGIKENAKFQK
;
A
#
# COMPACT_ATOMS: atom_id res chain seq x y z
N MET A 1 -14.34 0.31 8.94
CA MET A 1 -14.96 -0.87 8.30
C MET A 1 -16.18 -0.38 7.55
N GLY A 2 -16.28 -0.70 6.27
CA GLY A 2 -17.46 -0.43 5.45
C GLY A 2 -18.44 -1.60 5.51
N THR A 3 -19.72 -1.35 5.21
CA THR A 3 -20.77 -2.38 5.17
C THR A 3 -21.43 -2.49 3.81
N CYS A 4 -21.08 -1.62 2.85
CA CYS A 4 -21.66 -1.62 1.52
C CYS A 4 -20.63 -1.17 0.47
N GLY A 5 -20.92 -1.43 -0.82
CA GLY A 5 -19.99 -1.19 -1.93
C GLY A 5 -19.49 0.26 -2.02
N LYS A 6 -20.36 1.25 -1.76
CA LYS A 6 -19.96 2.67 -1.78
C LYS A 6 -18.98 3.06 -0.67
N ASP A 7 -18.84 2.23 0.37
CA ASP A 7 -17.90 2.49 1.48
C ASP A 7 -16.47 2.06 1.13
N ILE A 8 -16.27 1.38 -0.01
CA ILE A 8 -14.95 0.93 -0.46
C ILE A 8 -14.17 2.18 -0.89
N PRO A 9 -13.05 2.51 -0.20
CA PRO A 9 -12.25 3.67 -0.56
C PRO A 9 -11.67 3.54 -1.98
N LEU A 10 -11.45 4.68 -2.61
CA LEU A 10 -10.70 4.74 -3.87
C LEU A 10 -9.31 4.10 -3.70
N GLU A 11 -8.84 3.44 -4.75
CA GLU A 11 -7.54 2.77 -4.80
C GLU A 11 -7.31 1.69 -3.73
N THR A 12 -8.36 0.99 -3.30
CA THR A 12 -8.21 -0.12 -2.35
C THR A 12 -7.39 -1.26 -2.97
N GLN A 13 -6.18 -1.51 -2.44
CA GLN A 13 -5.23 -2.53 -2.94
C GLN A 13 -5.35 -3.89 -2.26
N PHE A 14 -6.21 -3.99 -1.24
CA PHE A 14 -6.47 -5.21 -0.50
C PHE A 14 -7.81 -5.06 0.22
N MET A 15 -8.71 -6.03 0.06
CA MET A 15 -9.99 -6.02 0.76
C MET A 15 -10.27 -7.39 1.37
N LEU A 16 -10.68 -7.39 2.64
CA LEU A 16 -11.18 -8.58 3.35
C LEU A 16 -12.66 -8.37 3.65
N VAL A 17 -13.50 -9.26 3.13
CA VAL A 17 -14.95 -9.26 3.35
C VAL A 17 -15.30 -10.33 4.34
N GLU A 18 -15.94 -9.95 5.44
CA GLU A 18 -16.58 -10.87 6.38
C GLU A 18 -18.03 -11.10 5.95
N SER A 19 -18.42 -12.36 5.76
CA SER A 19 -19.78 -12.77 5.41
C SER A 19 -20.26 -13.87 6.35
N LYS A 20 -21.48 -13.75 6.85
CA LYS A 20 -22.17 -14.80 7.59
C LYS A 20 -23.27 -15.37 6.71
N ASP A 21 -23.39 -16.69 6.69
CA ASP A 21 -24.47 -17.34 5.96
C ASP A 21 -25.78 -17.09 6.72
N ASN A 22 -26.61 -16.21 6.17
CA ASN A 22 -27.89 -15.80 6.78
C ASN A 22 -29.07 -16.52 6.12
N THR A 23 -28.86 -17.73 5.57
CA THR A 23 -29.97 -18.52 5.01
C THR A 23 -31.06 -18.69 6.07
N GLU A 24 -32.20 -18.05 5.85
CA GLU A 24 -33.36 -18.08 6.74
C GLU A 24 -33.80 -19.53 6.95
N GLY A 25 -33.41 -20.13 8.08
CA GLY A 25 -33.84 -21.46 8.49
C GLY A 25 -32.74 -22.45 8.86
N GLU A 26 -31.46 -22.14 8.69
CA GLU A 26 -30.37 -23.02 9.12
C GLU A 26 -29.54 -22.38 10.25
N HIS A 27 -29.37 -23.17 11.31
CA HIS A 27 -28.62 -22.98 12.55
C HIS A 27 -27.73 -21.72 12.69
N ASP A 28 -27.90 -21.03 13.83
CA ASP A 28 -27.09 -19.91 14.38
C ASP A 28 -25.57 -20.24 14.58
N ASP A 29 -25.12 -21.41 14.09
CA ASP A 29 -23.77 -21.98 14.19
C ASP A 29 -23.00 -21.97 12.85
N ALA A 30 -23.55 -21.39 11.77
CA ALA A 30 -22.83 -21.31 10.49
C ALA A 30 -21.49 -20.54 10.65
N PRO A 31 -20.36 -21.10 10.17
CA PRO A 31 -19.06 -20.45 10.35
C PRO A 31 -19.01 -19.15 9.56
N THR A 32 -18.44 -18.11 10.17
CA THR A 32 -18.16 -16.85 9.46
C THR A 32 -17.12 -17.11 8.36
N MET A 33 -17.43 -16.64 7.16
CA MET A 33 -16.57 -16.76 5.98
C MET A 33 -15.85 -15.44 5.73
N TYR A 34 -14.56 -15.52 5.45
CA TYR A 34 -13.70 -14.40 5.13
C TYR A 34 -13.23 -14.54 3.69
N THR A 35 -13.52 -13.55 2.85
CA THR A 35 -13.11 -13.52 1.44
C THR A 35 -12.10 -12.41 1.22
N VAL A 36 -10.90 -12.76 0.78
CA VAL A 36 -9.91 -11.80 0.31
C VAL A 36 -10.18 -11.46 -1.15
N PHE A 37 -10.13 -10.19 -1.48
CA PHE A 37 -10.00 -9.67 -2.83
C PHE A 37 -8.63 -8.99 -2.91
N LEU A 38 -7.74 -9.57 -3.73
CA LEU A 38 -6.40 -9.07 -3.94
C LEU A 38 -6.25 -8.61 -5.40
N PRO A 39 -6.37 -7.30 -5.67
CA PRO A 39 -5.98 -6.73 -6.95
C PRO A 39 -4.52 -7.05 -7.30
N LEU A 40 -4.26 -7.33 -8.58
CA LEU A 40 -2.96 -7.75 -9.07
C LEU A 40 -2.39 -6.74 -10.07
N LEU A 41 -1.10 -6.93 -10.37
CA LEU A 41 -0.44 -6.25 -11.48
C LEU A 41 -0.52 -7.13 -12.72
N GLU A 42 -0.80 -6.55 -13.88
CA GLU A 42 -0.76 -7.23 -15.17
C GLU A 42 0.06 -6.41 -16.17
N GLY A 43 1.30 -6.84 -16.42
CA GLY A 43 2.25 -6.08 -17.23
C GLY A 43 2.54 -4.71 -16.63
N ASN A 44 2.26 -3.65 -17.39
CA ASN A 44 2.45 -2.25 -16.98
C ASN A 44 1.24 -1.66 -16.25
N PHE A 45 0.23 -2.47 -15.96
CA PHE A 45 -1.04 -2.00 -15.38
C PHE A 45 -1.21 -2.53 -13.97
N ARG A 46 -1.86 -1.72 -13.14
CA ARG A 46 -2.28 -2.08 -11.79
C ARG A 46 -3.81 -2.15 -11.73
N ALA A 47 -4.34 -3.17 -11.07
CA ALA A 47 -5.74 -3.17 -10.65
C ALA A 47 -5.85 -2.61 -9.22
N VAL A 48 -6.95 -1.90 -8.96
CA VAL A 48 -7.39 -1.50 -7.61
C VAL A 48 -8.91 -1.63 -7.51
N LEU A 49 -9.42 -1.69 -6.28
CA LEU A 49 -10.86 -1.70 -6.01
C LEU A 49 -11.33 -0.33 -5.56
N GLN A 50 -12.59 -0.01 -5.84
CA GLN A 50 -13.26 1.15 -5.31
C GLN A 50 -14.78 0.96 -5.27
N GLY A 51 -15.45 1.81 -4.49
CA GLY A 51 -16.91 1.92 -4.48
C GLY A 51 -17.42 3.00 -5.42
N ASN A 52 -18.69 2.94 -5.77
CA ASN A 52 -19.37 4.01 -6.51
C ASN A 52 -20.69 4.46 -5.85
N GLU A 53 -21.29 5.53 -6.38
CA GLU A 53 -22.56 6.09 -5.85
C GLU A 53 -23.74 5.11 -5.93
N ASN A 54 -23.65 4.11 -6.83
CA ASN A 54 -24.67 3.07 -7.00
C ASN A 54 -24.48 1.89 -6.03
N ASN A 55 -23.54 1.98 -5.09
CA ASN A 55 -23.24 0.93 -4.11
C ASN A 55 -22.66 -0.35 -4.74
N GLU A 56 -21.91 -0.20 -5.83
CA GLU A 56 -21.26 -1.30 -6.55
C GLU A 56 -19.76 -1.34 -6.24
N LEU A 57 -19.18 -2.53 -6.38
CA LEU A 57 -17.73 -2.72 -6.42
C LEU A 57 -17.26 -2.45 -7.85
N GLU A 58 -16.31 -1.54 -8.00
CA GLU A 58 -15.61 -1.27 -9.26
C GLU A 58 -14.17 -1.76 -9.19
N ILE A 59 -13.69 -2.27 -10.32
CA ILE A 59 -12.27 -2.56 -10.53
C ILE A 59 -11.74 -1.48 -11.45
N CYS A 60 -10.80 -0.66 -10.95
CA CYS A 60 -10.06 0.28 -11.77
C CYS A 60 -8.78 -0.39 -12.25
N PHE A 61 -8.46 -0.26 -13.55
CA PHE A 61 -7.29 -0.84 -14.17
C PHE A 61 -6.56 0.20 -15.00
N GLU A 62 -5.35 0.56 -14.57
CA GLU A 62 -4.64 1.73 -15.07
C GLU A 62 -3.13 1.49 -15.18
N SER A 63 -2.50 2.11 -16.17
CA SER A 63 -1.04 2.15 -16.33
C SER A 63 -0.41 3.36 -15.65
N GLY A 64 -1.18 4.43 -15.45
CA GLY A 64 -0.68 5.74 -15.02
C GLY A 64 0.10 6.51 -16.09
N ASP A 65 0.13 6.02 -17.34
CA ASP A 65 0.80 6.64 -18.48
C ASP A 65 -0.10 6.63 -19.72
N ASN A 66 -0.43 7.81 -20.24
CA ASN A 66 -1.29 7.98 -21.43
C ASN A 66 -0.72 7.33 -22.70
N ALA A 67 0.58 7.05 -22.75
CA ALA A 67 1.19 6.33 -23.87
C ALA A 67 1.06 4.80 -23.75
N ILE A 68 0.67 4.30 -22.59
CA ILE A 68 0.56 2.86 -22.31
C ILE A 68 -0.92 2.50 -22.16
N GLU A 69 -1.50 2.04 -23.27
CA GLU A 69 -2.92 1.67 -23.37
C GLU A 69 -3.12 0.17 -23.56
N THR A 70 -4.28 -0.33 -23.12
CA THR A 70 -4.72 -1.72 -23.35
C THR A 70 -6.23 -1.76 -23.51
N ASN A 71 -6.73 -2.78 -24.21
CA ASN A 71 -8.15 -3.10 -24.31
C ASN A 71 -8.52 -4.39 -23.57
N GLN A 72 -7.57 -4.99 -22.84
CA GLN A 72 -7.74 -6.26 -22.14
C GLN A 72 -7.05 -6.23 -20.77
N GLY A 73 -7.70 -6.88 -19.80
CA GLY A 73 -7.15 -7.24 -18.50
C GLY A 73 -7.73 -8.58 -18.08
N ASN A 74 -6.86 -9.58 -17.92
CA ASN A 74 -7.26 -10.99 -17.76
C ASN A 74 -7.20 -11.45 -16.30
N TYR A 75 -6.28 -10.88 -15.51
CA TYR A 75 -5.97 -11.35 -14.16
C TYR A 75 -5.98 -10.18 -13.17
N LEU A 76 -7.10 -9.47 -13.11
CA LEU A 76 -7.20 -8.21 -12.36
C LEU A 76 -7.28 -8.40 -10.85
N VAL A 77 -8.07 -9.37 -10.39
CA VAL A 77 -8.31 -9.60 -8.95
C VAL A 77 -8.29 -11.09 -8.68
N TYR A 78 -7.50 -11.49 -7.69
CA TYR A 78 -7.54 -12.84 -7.14
C TYR A 78 -8.43 -12.88 -5.90
N MET A 79 -9.29 -13.91 -5.83
CA MET A 79 -10.22 -14.10 -4.72
C MET A 79 -9.95 -15.43 -4.00
N HIS A 80 -10.04 -15.41 -2.68
CA HIS A 80 -9.93 -16.63 -1.86
C HIS A 80 -10.80 -16.51 -0.63
N ALA A 81 -11.53 -17.58 -0.29
CA ALA A 81 -12.44 -17.61 0.85
C ALA A 81 -12.03 -18.71 1.84
N GLY A 82 -12.18 -18.44 3.13
CA GLY A 82 -11.91 -19.39 4.20
C GLY A 82 -12.54 -18.95 5.53
N THR A 83 -12.53 -19.83 6.53
CA THR A 83 -13.16 -19.57 7.84
C THR A 83 -12.21 -18.90 8.84
N ASN A 84 -10.91 -18.82 8.54
CA ASN A 84 -9.90 -18.16 9.36
C ASN A 84 -9.30 -16.98 8.59
N PRO A 85 -9.46 -15.72 9.08
CA PRO A 85 -9.01 -14.54 8.36
C PRO A 85 -7.49 -14.44 8.23
N PHE A 86 -6.72 -15.06 9.13
CA PHE A 86 -5.25 -15.03 9.04
C PHE A 86 -4.72 -16.05 8.03
N GLU A 87 -5.35 -17.22 7.97
CA GLU A 87 -4.99 -18.27 7.02
C GLU A 87 -5.33 -17.86 5.59
N VAL A 88 -6.55 -17.37 5.36
CA VAL A 88 -7.02 -16.94 4.03
C VAL A 88 -6.10 -15.85 3.44
N ILE A 89 -5.62 -14.91 4.25
CA ILE A 89 -4.68 -13.87 3.82
C ILE A 89 -3.35 -14.49 3.39
N ASN A 90 -2.77 -15.34 4.23
CA ASN A 90 -1.50 -16.00 3.96
C ASN A 90 -1.56 -16.88 2.70
N GLU A 91 -2.63 -17.66 2.55
CA GLU A 91 -2.88 -18.52 1.41
C GLU A 91 -3.12 -17.72 0.12
N THR A 92 -3.82 -16.58 0.23
CA THR A 92 -4.01 -15.66 -0.91
C THR A 92 -2.68 -15.17 -1.46
N VAL A 93 -1.80 -14.65 -0.59
CA VAL A 93 -0.50 -14.15 -1.05
C VAL A 93 0.36 -15.28 -1.61
N LYS A 94 0.29 -16.50 -1.03
CA LYS A 94 0.99 -17.71 -1.55
C LYS A 94 0.50 -18.13 -2.92
N ALA A 95 -0.81 -18.09 -3.16
CA ALA A 95 -1.38 -18.36 -4.47
C ALA A 95 -0.96 -17.31 -5.50
N ALA A 96 -0.99 -16.03 -5.13
CA ALA A 96 -0.52 -14.93 -5.96
C ALA A 96 0.98 -15.06 -6.31
N GLU A 97 1.84 -15.39 -5.36
CA GLU A 97 3.27 -15.65 -5.62
C GLU A 97 3.46 -16.79 -6.64
N LYS A 98 2.75 -17.90 -6.45
CA LYS A 98 2.83 -19.08 -7.34
C LYS A 98 2.35 -18.75 -8.76
N HIS A 99 1.32 -17.93 -8.90
CA HIS A 99 0.75 -17.55 -10.19
C HIS A 99 1.59 -16.48 -10.91
N MET A 100 1.92 -15.41 -10.20
CA MET A 100 2.61 -14.24 -10.77
C MET A 100 4.09 -14.48 -11.02
N GLN A 101 4.75 -15.25 -10.14
CA GLN A 101 6.19 -15.54 -10.20
C GLN A 101 7.09 -14.29 -10.25
N THR A 102 6.61 -13.13 -9.80
CA THR A 102 7.34 -11.83 -9.80
C THR A 102 7.91 -11.44 -8.44
N PHE A 103 7.51 -12.11 -7.37
CA PHE A 103 7.97 -11.83 -6.01
C PHE A 103 8.15 -13.13 -5.22
N LEU A 104 8.68 -12.99 -4.00
CA LEU A 104 8.83 -14.08 -3.04
C LEU A 104 8.20 -13.70 -1.70
N HIS A 105 7.74 -14.69 -0.95
CA HIS A 105 7.37 -14.50 0.45
C HIS A 105 8.57 -14.16 1.32
N ARG A 106 8.32 -13.48 2.43
CA ARG A 106 9.34 -13.07 3.39
C ARG A 106 10.21 -14.24 3.84
N GLU A 107 9.61 -15.40 4.09
CA GLU A 107 10.30 -16.62 4.58
C GLU A 107 11.29 -17.19 3.55
N LYS A 108 11.14 -16.85 2.27
CA LYS A 108 12.05 -17.26 1.19
C LYS A 108 13.11 -16.20 0.86
N LYS A 109 12.94 -14.97 1.35
CA LYS A 109 13.90 -13.89 1.13
C LYS A 109 15.10 -14.05 2.06
N LYS A 110 16.30 -13.77 1.54
CA LYS A 110 17.50 -13.69 2.36
C LYS A 110 17.38 -12.50 3.31
N LEU A 111 17.49 -12.76 4.62
CA LEU A 111 17.55 -11.69 5.61
C LEU A 111 18.84 -10.87 5.40
N PRO A 112 18.74 -9.54 5.26
CA PRO A 112 19.92 -8.70 5.14
C PRO A 112 20.60 -8.53 6.52
N SER A 113 21.92 -8.42 6.52
CA SER A 113 22.73 -8.35 7.75
C SER A 113 22.47 -7.12 8.61
N PHE A 114 21.88 -6.06 8.04
CA PHE A 114 21.58 -4.84 8.79
C PHE A 114 20.38 -4.99 9.74
N LEU A 115 19.61 -6.09 9.66
CA LEU A 115 18.52 -6.34 10.62
C LEU A 115 19.01 -6.55 12.05
N ASP A 116 20.26 -6.95 12.22
CA ASP A 116 20.89 -7.08 13.55
C ASP A 116 21.38 -5.74 14.12
N TRP A 117 21.17 -4.64 13.38
CA TRP A 117 21.62 -3.32 13.78
C TRP A 117 20.45 -2.47 14.25
N PHE A 118 20.70 -1.65 15.27
CA PHE A 118 19.86 -0.51 15.53
C PHE A 118 20.05 0.51 14.39
N GLY A 119 18.96 0.94 13.79
CA GLY A 119 18.93 2.03 12.81
C GLY A 119 17.82 3.00 13.14
N TRP A 120 17.82 4.13 12.43
CA TRP A 120 16.88 5.21 12.68
C TRP A 120 16.18 5.62 11.37
N CYS A 121 14.86 5.78 11.44
CA CYS A 121 14.04 6.34 10.38
C CYS A 121 13.57 7.74 10.81
N THR A 122 13.65 8.72 9.91
CA THR A 122 13.34 10.12 10.21
C THR A 122 11.85 10.42 10.37
N TRP A 123 10.96 9.50 9.97
CA TRP A 123 9.51 9.76 9.88
C TRP A 123 8.87 10.17 11.20
N ASP A 124 9.00 9.38 12.26
CA ASP A 124 8.34 9.69 13.55
C ASP A 124 8.90 10.95 14.22
N ALA A 125 10.10 11.41 13.80
CA ALA A 125 10.72 12.63 14.31
C ALA A 125 10.30 13.88 13.54
N PHE A 126 10.13 13.80 12.22
CA PHE A 126 9.96 14.98 11.36
C PHE A 126 8.79 14.91 10.39
N TYR A 127 8.21 13.73 10.13
CA TYR A 127 7.32 13.50 9.00
C TYR A 127 7.93 14.09 7.72
N THR A 128 7.15 14.87 6.96
CA THR A 128 7.58 15.55 5.74
C THR A 128 8.52 16.74 5.97
N ASP A 129 8.74 17.17 7.21
CA ASP A 129 9.54 18.36 7.56
C ASP A 129 11.02 18.06 7.81
N VAL A 130 11.50 16.86 7.44
CA VAL A 130 12.90 16.46 7.59
C VAL A 130 13.86 17.43 6.88
N THR A 131 14.97 17.79 7.53
CA THR A 131 16.07 18.63 6.99
C THR A 131 17.43 17.96 7.21
N ALA A 132 18.46 18.41 6.49
CA ALA A 132 19.83 17.92 6.70
C ALA A 132 20.29 18.17 8.15
N GLU A 133 20.03 19.36 8.70
CA GLU A 133 20.42 19.73 10.07
C GLU A 133 19.66 18.88 11.10
N GLY A 134 18.36 18.64 10.91
CA GLY A 134 17.57 17.80 11.80
C GLY A 134 18.06 16.35 11.83
N VAL A 135 18.50 15.82 10.68
CA VAL A 135 19.14 14.50 10.61
C VAL A 135 20.45 14.49 11.41
N GLU A 136 21.32 15.48 11.24
CA GLU A 136 22.58 15.57 12.00
C GLU A 136 22.35 15.66 13.51
N GLU A 137 21.41 16.51 13.94
CA GLU A 137 21.03 16.67 15.34
C GLU A 137 20.47 15.38 15.94
N GLY A 138 19.61 14.67 15.20
CA GLY A 138 19.06 13.38 15.64
C GLY A 138 20.12 12.30 15.78
N LEU A 139 21.04 12.19 14.81
CA LEU A 139 22.17 11.26 14.87
C LEU A 139 23.10 11.56 16.06
N LYS A 140 23.38 12.84 16.31
CA LYS A 140 24.17 13.29 17.44
C LYS A 140 23.49 12.94 18.77
N SER A 141 22.21 13.27 18.91
CA SER A 141 21.40 12.99 20.10
C SER A 141 21.36 11.49 20.43
N LEU A 142 21.12 10.62 19.43
CA LEU A 142 21.12 9.17 19.61
C LEU A 142 22.49 8.64 20.04
N SER A 143 23.56 9.18 19.48
CA SER A 143 24.94 8.82 19.83
C SER A 143 25.30 9.25 21.24
N GLU A 144 24.97 10.48 21.64
CA GLU A 144 25.16 11.01 23.00
C GLU A 144 24.32 10.25 24.03
N GLY A 145 23.13 9.78 23.64
CA GLY A 145 22.26 8.89 24.43
C GLY A 145 22.73 7.44 24.52
N GLY A 146 23.89 7.09 23.94
CA GLY A 146 24.48 5.76 24.03
C GLY A 146 23.85 4.71 23.09
N THR A 147 23.03 5.14 22.13
CA THR A 147 22.37 4.26 21.14
C THR A 147 22.66 4.75 19.71
N PRO A 148 23.93 4.76 19.26
CA PRO A 148 24.28 5.25 17.93
C PRO A 148 23.68 4.35 16.83
N PRO A 149 22.88 4.88 15.89
CA PRO A 149 22.33 4.11 14.78
C PRO A 149 23.42 3.72 13.79
N ARG A 150 23.33 2.50 13.25
CA ARG A 150 24.29 1.98 12.24
C ARG A 150 23.77 2.06 10.81
N PHE A 151 22.49 2.38 10.65
CA PHE A 151 21.91 2.75 9.37
C PHE A 151 20.84 3.83 9.58
N LEU A 152 20.61 4.60 8.52
CA LEU A 152 19.66 5.70 8.49
C LEU A 152 18.72 5.50 7.30
N ILE A 153 17.42 5.69 7.54
CA ILE A 153 16.41 5.85 6.50
C ILE A 153 15.95 7.30 6.57
N ILE A 154 16.18 8.05 5.48
CA ILE A 154 15.58 9.37 5.31
C ILE A 154 14.24 9.14 4.61
N ASP A 155 13.18 9.25 5.40
CA ASP A 155 11.78 9.10 4.97
C ASP A 155 11.30 10.35 4.20
N ASP A 156 10.05 10.37 3.78
CA ASP A 156 9.49 11.35 2.87
C ASP A 156 9.73 12.81 3.29
N GLY A 157 9.93 13.68 2.29
CA GLY A 157 10.15 15.12 2.45
C GLY A 157 11.56 15.62 2.12
N TRP A 158 12.54 14.76 1.84
CA TRP A 158 13.90 15.20 1.46
C TRP A 158 14.07 15.48 -0.03
N GLN A 159 13.23 14.85 -0.85
CA GLN A 159 13.34 14.78 -2.29
C GLN A 159 12.49 15.82 -3.02
N GLN A 160 12.75 16.00 -4.31
CA GLN A 160 11.97 16.88 -5.19
C GLN A 160 10.63 16.24 -5.54
N ILE A 161 9.56 16.93 -5.15
CA ILE A 161 8.18 16.59 -5.50
C ILE A 161 7.60 17.69 -6.41
N GLY A 162 6.76 17.28 -7.35
CA GLY A 162 6.01 18.17 -8.22
C GLY A 162 4.52 17.95 -8.05
N SER A 163 3.75 19.03 -8.17
CA SER A 163 2.29 18.94 -8.25
C SER A 163 1.86 19.14 -9.69
N GLU A 164 1.27 18.10 -10.28
CA GLU A 164 0.49 18.30 -11.50
C GLU A 164 -0.81 19.01 -11.11
N GLY A 165 -1.27 19.95 -11.94
CA GLY A 165 -2.47 20.74 -11.66
C GLY A 165 -3.66 19.82 -11.36
N LYS A 166 -4.47 20.17 -10.35
CA LYS A 166 -5.67 19.43 -9.99
C LYS A 166 -6.53 19.20 -11.23
N ASP A 167 -6.61 17.95 -11.68
CA ASP A 167 -7.53 17.59 -12.74
C ASP A 167 -8.95 17.77 -12.18
N THR A 168 -9.77 18.61 -12.81
CA THR A 168 -11.08 19.03 -12.25
C THR A 168 -12.10 17.89 -12.17
N ASN A 169 -11.81 16.76 -12.81
CA ASN A 169 -12.63 15.55 -12.79
C ASN A 169 -12.17 14.52 -11.72
N CYS A 170 -11.09 14.81 -10.99
CA CYS A 170 -10.57 13.89 -9.97
C CYS A 170 -11.32 14.09 -8.64
N VAL A 171 -12.20 13.15 -8.30
CA VAL A 171 -12.91 13.10 -7.00
C VAL A 171 -11.93 12.57 -5.95
N VAL A 172 -11.03 13.42 -5.45
CA VAL A 172 -10.03 13.00 -4.44
C VAL A 172 -10.60 13.22 -3.04
N GLN A 173 -10.69 12.15 -2.25
CA GLN A 173 -10.99 12.19 -0.81
C GLN A 173 -9.77 12.65 0.01
N GLU A 174 -10.02 13.42 1.06
CA GLU A 174 -9.05 13.85 2.07
C GLU A 174 -8.30 12.65 2.67
N GLY A 175 -6.97 12.68 2.59
CA GLY A 175 -6.10 11.69 3.26
C GLY A 175 -4.98 11.16 2.38
N ALA A 176 -5.11 11.26 1.06
CA ALA A 176 -4.07 10.84 0.15
C ALA A 176 -3.40 12.04 -0.51
N GLN A 177 -2.07 12.15 -0.34
CA GLN A 177 -1.20 13.12 -1.00
C GLN A 177 -1.04 12.83 -2.51
N PHE A 178 -2.13 12.50 -3.21
CA PHE A 178 -2.11 12.16 -4.64
C PHE A 178 -1.63 13.32 -5.53
N ALA A 179 -1.64 14.54 -5.01
CA ALA A 179 -1.29 15.75 -5.74
C ALA A 179 0.22 16.07 -5.76
N SER A 180 1.08 15.31 -5.07
CA SER A 180 2.53 15.52 -5.10
C SER A 180 3.25 14.23 -5.48
N ARG A 181 3.82 14.19 -6.68
CA ARG A 181 4.54 13.04 -7.21
C ARG A 181 6.04 13.27 -7.13
N LEU A 182 6.79 12.19 -6.94
CA LEU A 182 8.24 12.19 -7.09
C LEU A 182 8.60 12.60 -8.52
N THR A 183 9.20 13.77 -8.71
CA THR A 183 9.66 14.23 -10.04
C THR A 183 11.13 13.91 -10.27
N GLY A 184 11.88 13.60 -9.22
CA GLY A 184 13.24 13.14 -9.33
C GLY A 184 13.84 12.71 -8.00
N ILE A 185 14.81 11.81 -8.06
CA ILE A 185 15.66 11.43 -6.92
C ILE A 185 16.76 12.49 -6.80
N LYS A 186 16.35 13.71 -6.46
CA LYS A 186 17.23 14.85 -6.18
C LYS A 186 16.78 15.47 -4.88
N GLU A 187 17.74 15.91 -4.11
CA GLU A 187 17.50 16.62 -2.86
C GLU A 187 16.81 17.97 -3.11
N ASN A 188 15.92 18.36 -2.20
CA ASN A 188 15.25 19.66 -2.24
C ASN A 188 16.03 20.71 -1.43
N ALA A 189 15.50 21.93 -1.36
CA ALA A 189 16.16 23.06 -0.72
C ALA A 189 16.49 22.86 0.79
N LYS A 190 15.87 21.88 1.47
CA LYS A 190 16.17 21.52 2.87
C LYS A 190 17.45 20.69 3.02
N PHE A 191 17.99 20.18 1.91
CA PHE A 191 19.16 19.29 1.86
C PHE A 191 20.28 19.81 0.94
N GLN A 192 20.10 20.99 0.34
CA GLN A 192 21.11 21.64 -0.52
C GLN A 192 22.00 22.64 0.23
N LYS A 193 21.85 22.76 1.54
CA LYS A 193 22.56 23.74 2.37
C LYS A 193 23.73 23.12 3.11
#